data_AF-A0A2A4S8K0-F1
#
_entry.id   AF-A0A2A4S8K0-F1
#
_cell.length_a   1.000
_cell.length_b   1.000
_cell.length_c   1.000
_cell.angle_alpha   90.00
_cell.angle_beta   90.00
_cell.angle_gamma   90.00
#
_symmetry.space_group_name_H-M   'P 1'
#
loop_
_entity.id
_entity.type
_entity.pdbx_description
1 polymer ?
#
loop_
_entity_poly.entity_id
_entity_poly.type
_entity_poly.pdbx_seq_one_letter_code
_entity_poly.pdbx_strand_id
1 'polypeptide(L)'
;FNTTSFAEDQWLRLWVLEGANHPTRAGASKDHRHTSRYKYWRFIADAWRGIAPLLASDATIVCRVGLHGHSMEDVCRNMVASVRASIPSATLYGSPLLTTPSADTGRQQLSEHSQYGELDFIFRMA
;
A
#
# COMPACT_ATOMS: atom_id res chain seq x y z
N PHE A 1 -3.00 -29.77 0.73
CA PHE A 1 -2.63 -28.72 1.70
C PHE A 1 -3.05 -27.39 1.12
N ASN A 2 -4.19 -26.87 1.59
CA ASN A 2 -4.79 -25.64 1.04
C ASN A 2 -4.24 -24.47 1.84
N THR A 3 -3.40 -23.67 1.19
CA THR A 3 -2.74 -22.50 1.72
C THR A 3 -3.76 -21.43 2.08
N THR A 4 -3.46 -20.73 3.16
CA THR A 4 -4.20 -19.64 3.80
C THR A 4 -4.94 -18.72 2.80
N SER A 5 -6.21 -18.42 3.09
CA SER A 5 -6.97 -17.43 2.33
C SER A 5 -6.41 -16.03 2.64
N PHE A 6 -5.69 -15.45 1.68
CA PHE A 6 -5.09 -14.11 1.81
C PHE A 6 -6.09 -13.03 2.26
N ALA A 7 -7.38 -13.17 1.88
CA ALA A 7 -8.43 -12.25 2.31
C ALA A 7 -8.77 -12.38 3.81
N GLU A 8 -8.78 -13.59 4.35
CA GLU A 8 -8.96 -13.82 5.80
C GLU A 8 -7.75 -13.32 6.59
N ASP A 9 -6.53 -13.55 6.09
CA ASP A 9 -5.29 -13.12 6.76
C ASP A 9 -5.15 -11.58 6.80
N GLN A 10 -5.54 -10.89 5.72
CA GLN A 10 -5.56 -9.42 5.66
C GLN A 10 -6.64 -8.83 6.58
N TRP A 11 -7.81 -9.48 6.64
CA TRP A 11 -8.86 -9.07 7.55
C TRP A 11 -8.49 -9.27 9.02
N LEU A 12 -7.82 -10.38 9.36
CA LEU A 12 -7.33 -10.62 10.72
C LEU A 12 -6.33 -9.54 11.15
N ARG A 13 -5.46 -9.07 10.24
CA ARG A 13 -4.50 -7.99 10.51
C ARG A 13 -5.18 -6.63 10.70
N LEU A 14 -6.19 -6.31 9.90
CA LEU A 14 -6.96 -5.08 10.06
C LEU A 14 -7.85 -5.10 11.31
N TRP A 15 -8.30 -6.28 11.76
CA TRP A 15 -9.02 -6.45 13.02
C TRP A 15 -8.15 -6.13 14.24
N VAL A 16 -6.90 -6.61 14.28
CA VAL A 16 -5.95 -6.36 15.39
C VAL A 16 -5.60 -4.87 15.54
N LEU A 17 -5.70 -4.08 14.47
CA LEU A 17 -5.30 -2.67 14.42
C LEU A 17 -6.51 -1.70 14.50
N GLU A 18 -7.49 -2.00 15.37
CA GLU A 18 -8.75 -1.24 15.60
C GLU A 18 -9.97 -1.63 14.72
N GLY A 19 -10.15 -2.91 14.39
CA GLY A 19 -11.40 -3.38 13.78
C GLY A 19 -12.56 -3.57 14.77
N ALA A 20 -13.71 -4.05 14.27
CA ALA A 20 -14.89 -4.32 15.10
C ALA A 20 -14.57 -5.20 16.32
N ASN A 21 -15.30 -5.03 17.43
CA ASN A 21 -15.05 -5.73 18.72
C ASN A 21 -14.99 -7.26 18.62
N HIS A 22 -15.50 -7.86 17.55
CA HIS A 22 -15.31 -9.28 17.25
C HIS A 22 -15.35 -9.54 15.73
N PRO A 23 -14.69 -10.63 15.29
CA PRO A 23 -14.68 -11.04 13.89
C PRO A 23 -16.08 -11.46 13.39
N THR A 24 -16.73 -10.66 12.52
CA THR A 24 -18.03 -11.01 11.89
C THR A 24 -17.86 -11.57 10.47
N ARG A 25 -18.32 -12.81 10.22
CA ARG A 25 -18.28 -13.50 8.90
C ARG A 25 -19.01 -12.77 7.76
N ALA A 26 -19.95 -11.87 8.07
CA ALA A 26 -20.67 -11.09 7.07
C ALA A 26 -19.77 -10.09 6.29
N GLY A 27 -18.55 -9.81 6.79
CA GLY A 27 -17.54 -8.98 6.13
C GLY A 27 -16.49 -9.75 5.33
N ALA A 28 -16.61 -11.06 5.13
CA ALA A 28 -15.54 -11.84 4.49
C ALA A 28 -15.52 -11.75 2.94
N SER A 29 -16.48 -11.09 2.30
CA SER A 29 -16.78 -11.33 0.87
C SER A 29 -16.95 -10.11 -0.04
N LYS A 30 -16.55 -8.88 0.32
CA LYS A 30 -16.55 -7.77 -0.65
C LYS A 30 -15.32 -6.90 -0.49
N ASP A 31 -14.28 -7.19 -1.28
CA ASP A 31 -13.12 -6.34 -1.54
C ASP A 31 -13.04 -5.09 -0.63
N HIS A 32 -12.38 -5.24 0.52
CA HIS A 32 -12.27 -4.19 1.54
C HIS A 32 -11.31 -3.07 1.13
N ARG A 33 -10.85 -3.04 -0.12
CA ARG A 33 -10.05 -1.94 -0.65
C ARG A 33 -10.78 -0.63 -0.44
N HIS A 34 -10.03 0.40 -0.06
CA HIS A 34 -10.57 1.75 0.03
C HIS A 34 -11.13 2.17 -1.34
N THR A 35 -12.45 2.32 -1.43
CA THR A 35 -13.11 2.83 -2.64
C THR A 35 -12.97 4.36 -2.76
N SER A 36 -12.63 5.03 -1.66
CA SER A 36 -12.35 6.46 -1.64
C SER A 36 -10.85 6.72 -1.64
N ARG A 37 -10.38 7.33 -2.73
CA ARG A 37 -8.98 7.77 -2.90
C ARG A 37 -8.49 8.66 -1.76
N TYR A 38 -9.33 9.58 -1.29
CA TYR A 38 -9.00 10.45 -0.16
C TYR A 38 -8.77 9.64 1.13
N LYS A 39 -9.68 8.71 1.44
CA LYS A 39 -9.56 7.86 2.64
C LYS A 39 -8.32 6.96 2.56
N TYR A 40 -7.99 6.43 1.38
CA TYR A 40 -6.78 5.65 1.17
C TYR A 40 -5.51 6.45 1.51
N TRP A 41 -5.33 7.62 0.90
CA TRP A 41 -4.13 8.43 1.15
C TRP A 41 -4.04 8.97 2.57
N ARG A 42 -5.19 9.25 3.20
CA ARG A 42 -5.24 9.58 4.63
C ARG A 42 -4.76 8.40 5.49
N PHE A 43 -5.25 7.19 5.22
CA PHE A 43 -4.80 5.97 5.91
C PHE A 43 -3.29 5.74 5.75
N ILE A 44 -2.75 5.90 4.53
CA ILE A 44 -1.30 5.79 4.30
C ILE A 44 -0.53 6.84 5.12
N ALA A 45 -1.02 8.09 5.18
CA ALA A 45 -0.40 9.13 6.00
C ALA A 45 -0.49 8.85 7.51
N ASP A 46 -1.60 8.27 7.99
CA ASP A 46 -1.75 7.85 9.39
C ASP A 46 -0.76 6.70 9.72
N ALA A 47 -0.60 5.73 8.80
CA ALA A 47 0.37 4.65 8.96
C ALA A 47 1.81 5.19 9.07
N TRP A 48 2.19 6.16 8.22
CA TRP A 48 3.50 6.80 8.31
C TRP A 48 3.71 7.52 9.65
N ARG A 49 2.68 8.16 10.23
CA ARG A 49 2.78 8.78 11.56
C ARG A 49 3.06 7.76 12.66
N GLY A 50 2.47 6.57 12.57
CA GLY A 50 2.75 5.47 13.51
C GLY A 50 4.16 4.88 13.35
N ILE A 51 4.65 4.81 12.11
CA ILE A 51 5.98 4.24 11.80
C ILE A 51 7.11 5.23 12.10
N ALA A 52 6.91 6.52 11.85
CA ALA A 52 7.94 7.56 11.97
C ALA A 52 8.78 7.51 13.25
N PRO A 53 8.21 7.38 14.48
CA PRO A 53 9.00 7.33 15.72
C PRO A 53 9.80 6.03 15.90
N LEU A 54 9.54 4.99 15.10
CA LEU A 54 10.23 3.70 15.17
C LEU A 54 11.44 3.63 14.23
N LEU A 55 11.61 4.63 13.35
CA LEU A 55 12.69 4.64 12.36
C LEU A 55 13.99 5.17 12.97
N ALA A 56 15.10 4.51 12.62
CA ALA A 56 16.43 5.08 12.84
C ALA A 56 16.61 6.36 12.01
N SER A 57 17.48 7.27 12.47
CA SER A 57 17.72 8.54 11.78
C SER A 57 18.24 8.37 10.35
N ASP A 58 18.97 7.29 10.07
CA ASP A 58 19.56 6.94 8.77
C ASP A 58 18.79 5.85 8.02
N ALA A 59 17.54 5.59 8.40
CA ALA A 59 16.75 4.52 7.82
C ALA A 59 16.52 4.72 6.30
N THR A 60 16.55 3.62 5.57
CA THR A 60 16.09 3.56 4.17
C THR A 60 14.70 2.94 4.14
N ILE A 61 13.74 3.65 3.55
CA ILE A 61 12.36 3.20 3.40
C ILE A 61 12.18 2.71 1.98
N VAL A 62 11.78 1.46 1.82
CA VAL A 62 11.43 0.87 0.52
C VAL A 62 9.94 0.54 0.54
N CYS A 63 9.17 1.08 -0.41
CA CYS A 63 7.74 0.80 -0.49
C CYS A 63 7.29 0.58 -1.92
N ARG A 64 6.33 -0.34 -2.09
CA ARG A 64 5.71 -0.68 -3.36
C ARG A 64 4.22 -0.34 -3.33
N VAL A 65 3.72 0.25 -4.41
CA VAL A 65 2.29 0.57 -4.56
C VAL A 65 1.76 0.13 -5.91
N GLY A 66 0.62 -0.56 -5.91
CA GLY A 66 -0.09 -0.91 -7.14
C GLY A 66 -0.70 0.31 -7.83
N LEU A 67 -0.48 0.41 -9.13
CA LEU A 67 -1.21 1.24 -10.08
C LEU A 67 -2.40 0.43 -10.58
N HIS A 68 -3.59 0.68 -10.04
CA HIS A 68 -4.83 0.15 -10.59
C HIS A 68 -5.82 1.29 -10.80
N GLY A 69 -6.10 1.63 -12.06
CA GLY A 69 -7.03 2.72 -12.41
C GLY A 69 -6.55 4.12 -11.99
N HIS A 70 -5.25 4.29 -11.74
CA HIS A 70 -4.64 5.56 -11.34
C HIS A 70 -3.44 5.90 -12.22
N SER A 71 -3.24 7.19 -12.52
CA SER A 71 -2.05 7.62 -13.26
C SER A 71 -0.81 7.53 -12.37
N MET A 72 0.33 7.22 -13.00
CA MET A 72 1.63 7.15 -12.32
C MET A 72 1.96 8.45 -11.59
N GLU A 73 1.78 9.59 -12.26
CA GLU A 73 2.04 10.91 -11.70
C GLU A 73 1.27 11.14 -10.39
N ASP A 74 -0.01 10.79 -10.39
CA ASP A 74 -0.90 10.92 -9.26
C ASP A 74 -0.46 10.06 -8.07
N VAL A 75 -0.07 8.81 -8.31
CA VAL A 75 0.41 7.92 -7.24
C VAL A 75 1.75 8.38 -6.71
N CYS A 76 2.68 8.79 -7.58
CA CYS A 76 3.96 9.36 -7.18
C CYS A 76 3.80 10.60 -6.30
N ARG A 77 2.98 11.56 -6.74
CA ARG A 77 2.72 12.80 -6.01
C ARG A 77 2.15 12.54 -4.61
N ASN A 78 1.13 11.68 -4.52
CA ASN A 78 0.49 11.39 -3.23
C ASN A 78 1.37 10.53 -2.32
N MET A 79 2.15 9.59 -2.85
CA MET A 79 3.09 8.79 -2.06
C MET A 79 4.15 9.68 -1.41
N VAL A 80 4.85 10.50 -2.22
CA VAL A 80 5.87 11.42 -1.71
C VAL A 80 5.28 12.39 -0.68
N ALA A 81 4.09 12.93 -0.93
CA ALA A 81 3.41 13.82 0.01
C ALA A 81 3.07 13.10 1.33
N SER A 82 2.57 11.86 1.27
CA SER A 82 2.20 11.08 2.46
C SER A 82 3.39 10.75 3.36
N VAL A 83 4.54 10.39 2.78
CA VAL A 83 5.78 10.10 3.51
C VAL A 83 6.29 11.37 4.17
N ARG A 84 6.45 12.46 3.41
CA ARG A 84 7.01 13.73 3.90
C ARG A 84 6.16 14.41 4.96
N ALA A 85 4.85 14.18 4.95
CA ALA A 85 3.96 14.70 5.99
C ALA A 85 4.29 14.15 7.39
N SER A 86 4.87 12.95 7.46
CA SER A 86 5.19 12.28 8.73
C SER A 86 6.69 12.17 8.99
N ILE A 87 7.49 12.11 7.92
CA ILE A 87 8.95 11.92 7.95
C ILE A 87 9.57 13.00 7.04
N PRO A 88 9.68 14.25 7.50
CA PRO A 88 10.17 15.36 6.66
C PRO A 88 11.60 15.18 6.13
N SER A 89 12.44 14.41 6.83
CA SER A 89 13.82 14.09 6.42
C SER A 89 13.90 13.04 5.30
N ALA A 90 12.79 12.37 4.96
CA ALA A 90 12.78 11.37 3.91
C ALA A 90 12.88 12.02 2.52
N THR A 91 13.96 11.70 1.82
CA THR A 91 14.22 12.15 0.45
C THR A 91 14.03 11.00 -0.52
N LEU A 92 13.31 11.24 -1.62
CA LEU A 92 13.15 10.22 -2.67
C LEU A 92 14.49 10.00 -3.37
N TYR A 93 14.96 8.76 -3.39
CA TYR A 93 16.19 8.35 -4.03
C TYR A 93 15.89 7.87 -5.46
N GLY A 94 16.30 8.66 -6.45
CA GLY A 94 16.05 8.37 -7.86
C GLY A 94 14.59 8.51 -8.27
N SER A 95 14.26 7.97 -9.43
CA SER A 95 12.89 7.93 -9.96
C SER A 95 12.18 6.64 -9.53
N PRO A 96 10.87 6.68 -9.21
CA PRO A 96 10.11 5.48 -8.91
C PRO A 96 10.15 4.51 -10.09
N LEU A 97 10.36 3.22 -9.81
CA LEU A 97 10.47 2.18 -10.83
C LEU A 97 9.10 1.55 -11.07
N LEU A 98 8.62 1.60 -12.31
CA LEU A 98 7.43 0.87 -12.72
C LEU A 98 7.83 -0.57 -13.08
N THR A 99 7.27 -1.53 -12.36
CA THR A 99 7.38 -2.96 -12.65
C THR A 99 6.01 -3.49 -13.05
N THR A 100 5.96 -4.35 -14.07
CA THR A 100 4.77 -5.15 -14.34
C THR A 100 4.88 -6.45 -13.55
N PRO A 101 3.77 -6.98 -12.98
CA PRO A 101 3.81 -8.28 -12.33
C PRO A 101 4.31 -9.33 -13.32
N SER A 102 5.28 -10.15 -12.92
CA SER A 102 5.68 -11.31 -13.70
C SER A 102 4.47 -12.25 -13.84
N ALA A 103 4.27 -12.80 -15.03
CA ALA A 103 3.16 -13.70 -15.38
C ALA A 103 3.06 -14.97 -14.50
N ASP A 104 4.06 -15.25 -13.65
CA ASP A 104 4.16 -16.44 -12.79
C ASP A 104 3.31 -16.40 -11.50
N THR A 105 2.65 -15.29 -11.18
CA THR A 105 1.68 -15.29 -10.06
C THR A 105 0.31 -15.68 -10.60
N GLY A 106 0.03 -16.99 -10.60
CA GLY A 106 -1.13 -17.70 -11.18
C GLY A 106 -2.55 -17.29 -10.73
N ARG A 107 -2.85 -15.99 -10.70
CA ARG A 107 -4.16 -15.40 -10.45
C ARG A 107 -4.32 -14.08 -11.22
N GLN A 108 -4.31 -14.13 -12.55
CA GLN A 108 -4.83 -13.03 -13.35
C GLN A 108 -5.68 -13.55 -14.51
N GLN A 109 -6.91 -13.98 -14.21
CA GLN A 109 -8.03 -13.52 -15.02
C GLN A 109 -8.30 -12.09 -14.54
N LEU A 110 -8.26 -11.08 -15.42
CA LEU A 110 -9.06 -9.84 -15.38
C LEU A 110 -8.62 -8.88 -16.52
N SER A 111 -9.60 -8.12 -17.03
CA SER A 111 -9.70 -7.44 -18.34
C SER A 111 -8.51 -6.61 -18.86
N GLU A 112 -8.26 -6.72 -20.17
CA GLU A 112 -7.25 -6.06 -21.02
C GLU A 112 -7.20 -4.52 -21.01
N HIS A 113 -8.04 -3.83 -20.22
CA HIS A 113 -8.25 -2.37 -20.32
C HIS A 113 -7.77 -1.57 -19.10
N SER A 114 -7.18 -2.23 -18.10
CA SER A 114 -6.63 -1.57 -16.90
C SER A 114 -5.11 -1.47 -17.03
N GLN A 115 -4.55 -0.26 -17.05
CA GLN A 115 -3.12 -0.04 -16.79
C GLN A 115 -2.81 -0.61 -15.40
N TYR A 116 -2.19 -1.80 -15.38
CA TYR A 116 -1.80 -2.50 -14.16
C TYR A 116 -0.29 -2.46 -14.05
N GLY A 117 0.22 -2.04 -12.90
CA GLY A 117 1.65 -2.02 -12.62
C GLY A 117 1.92 -1.81 -11.13
N GLU A 118 3.16 -2.01 -10.71
CA GLU A 118 3.62 -1.77 -9.35
C GLU A 118 4.72 -0.71 -9.41
N LEU A 119 4.59 0.35 -8.60
CA LEU A 119 5.61 1.38 -8.46
C LEU A 119 6.44 1.13 -7.21
N ASP A 120 7.74 1.04 -7.39
CA ASP A 120 8.72 0.95 -6.31
C ASP A 120 9.30 2.32 -6.01
N PHE A 121 9.29 2.69 -4.72
CA PHE A 121 9.86 3.92 -4.20
C PHE A 121 10.94 3.57 -3.17
N ILE A 122 12.03 4.32 -3.22
CA ILE A 122 13.10 4.25 -2.23
C ILE A 122 13.26 5.64 -1.65
N PHE A 123 13.11 5.78 -0.34
CA PHE A 123 13.42 7.00 0.39
C PHE A 123 14.63 6.78 1.29
N ARG A 124 15.50 7.79 1.37
CA ARG A 124 16.60 7.84 2.33
C ARG A 124 16.34 8.95 3.34
N MET A 125 16.45 8.62 4.61
CA MET A 125 16.47 9.60 5.69
C MET A 125 17.90 10.16 5.82
N ALA A 126 17.98 11.45 6.13
CA ALA A 126 19.22 12.20 6.32
C ALA A 126 19.50 12.45 7.80
#